data_AF-A0AAN6MUZ0-F1
#
_entry.id   AF-A0AAN6MUZ0-F1
#
_cell.length_a   1.000
_cell.length_b   1.000
_cell.length_c   1.000
_cell.angle_alpha   90.00
_cell.angle_beta   90.00
_cell.angle_gamma   90.00
#
_symmetry.space_group_name_H-M   'P 1'
#
loop_
_entity.id
_entity.type
_entity.pdbx_description
1 polymer ?
#
loop_
_entity_poly.entity_id
_entity_poly.type
_entity_poly.pdbx_seq_one_letter_code
_entity_poly.pdbx_strand_id
1 'polypeptide(L)'
;ALSTVSGFLVYICKRRSVPSSPDALGKLGREDTDIQDLTLDLLSALRSLPATCLLPSKTGLRSLWNDLLRLTVAVASKDFDARRIRPLFNAVLAGNSCDKLVWDEVYRAVRLSV
;
A
#
# COMPACT_ATOMS: atom_id res chain seq x y z
N ALA A 1 -6.38 9.04 -11.26
CA ALA A 1 -5.28 9.14 -10.28
C ALA A 1 -5.00 7.78 -9.64
N LEU A 2 -5.98 7.15 -8.98
CA LEU A 2 -5.82 5.79 -8.44
C LEU A 2 -5.71 4.70 -9.53
N SER A 3 -6.32 4.90 -10.70
CA SER A 3 -6.08 4.07 -11.89
C SER A 3 -4.60 4.05 -12.31
N THR A 4 -3.89 5.17 -12.15
CA THR A 4 -2.44 5.27 -12.40
C THR A 4 -1.64 4.49 -11.36
N VAL A 5 -2.04 4.54 -10.08
CA VAL A 5 -1.40 3.77 -9.00
C VAL A 5 -1.62 2.26 -9.19
N SER A 6 -2.83 1.85 -9.55
CA SER A 6 -3.13 0.44 -9.87
C SER A 6 -2.33 -0.05 -11.07
N GLY A 7 -2.28 0.72 -12.16
CA GLY A 7 -1.46 0.42 -13.34
C GLY A 7 0.03 0.34 -13.02
N PHE A 8 0.55 1.26 -12.19
CA PHE A 8 1.94 1.25 -11.73
C PHE A 8 2.25 0.02 -10.87
N LEU A 9 1.34 -0.36 -9.96
CA LEU A 9 1.50 -1.56 -9.14
C LEU A 9 1.51 -2.83 -9.98
N VAL A 10 0.60 -2.95 -10.95
CA VAL A 10 0.57 -4.08 -11.89
C VAL A 10 1.86 -4.16 -12.71
N TYR A 11 2.38 -3.01 -13.17
CA TYR A 11 3.67 -2.94 -13.87
C TYR A 11 4.83 -3.43 -12.98
N ILE A 12 4.87 -2.98 -11.73
CA ILE A 12 5.89 -3.40 -10.77
C ILE A 12 5.81 -4.91 -10.50
N CYS A 13 4.61 -5.44 -10.25
CA CYS A 13 4.41 -6.86 -10.02
C CYS A 13 4.93 -7.68 -11.20
N LYS A 14 4.57 -7.28 -12.44
CA LYS A 14 5.11 -7.92 -13.66
C LYS A 14 6.63 -7.86 -13.75
N ARG A 15 7.24 -6.71 -13.43
CA ARG A 15 8.70 -6.52 -13.47
C ARG A 15 9.43 -7.43 -12.47
N ARG A 16 8.84 -7.70 -11.31
CA ARG A 16 9.40 -8.59 -10.28
C ARG A 16 9.02 -10.06 -10.49
N SER A 17 8.38 -10.43 -11.60
CA SER A 17 7.79 -11.76 -11.80
C SER A 17 6.81 -12.17 -10.68
N VAL A 18 6.24 -11.17 -10.02
CA VAL A 18 5.28 -11.32 -8.94
C VAL A 18 3.88 -11.35 -9.56
N PRO A 19 3.08 -12.38 -9.27
CA PRO A 19 1.74 -12.46 -9.82
C PRO A 19 0.85 -11.32 -9.28
N SER A 20 0.24 -10.59 -10.20
CA SER A 20 -0.46 -9.31 -9.95
C SER A 20 -1.94 -9.48 -9.61
N SER A 21 -2.36 -10.68 -9.18
CA SER A 21 -3.74 -10.94 -8.77
C SER A 21 -3.88 -10.95 -7.24
N PRO A 22 -5.04 -10.55 -6.70
CA PRO A 22 -5.30 -10.60 -5.25
C PRO A 22 -5.02 -11.99 -4.63
N ASP A 23 -5.40 -13.05 -5.33
CA ASP A 23 -5.19 -14.44 -4.87
C ASP A 23 -3.71 -14.85 -4.85
N ALA A 24 -2.89 -14.22 -5.70
CA ALA A 24 -1.50 -14.57 -5.81
C ALA A 24 -0.60 -13.84 -4.80
N LEU A 25 -1.04 -12.69 -4.28
CA LEU A 25 -0.43 -12.10 -3.08
C LEU A 25 -0.57 -12.99 -1.86
N GLY A 26 -1.69 -13.71 -1.72
CA GLY A 26 -1.85 -14.75 -0.71
C GLY A 26 -0.71 -15.78 -0.73
N LYS A 27 -0.16 -16.06 -1.92
CA LYS A 27 0.95 -17.01 -2.13
C LYS A 27 2.33 -16.39 -1.90
N LEU A 28 2.50 -15.08 -2.11
CA LEU A 28 3.76 -14.34 -1.83
C LEU A 28 4.13 -14.29 -0.35
N GLY A 29 3.21 -14.64 0.57
CA GLY A 29 3.46 -14.64 2.01
C GLY A 29 4.47 -15.63 2.55
N ARG A 30 5.22 -16.30 1.69
CA ARG A 30 6.34 -17.14 2.08
C ARG A 30 7.68 -16.41 2.05
N GLU A 31 7.76 -15.26 1.37
CA GLU A 31 8.97 -14.45 1.21
C GLU A 31 8.66 -13.00 1.63
N ASP A 32 8.75 -12.73 2.94
CA ASP A 32 8.36 -11.44 3.54
C ASP A 32 9.09 -10.22 2.92
N THR A 33 10.31 -10.41 2.39
CA THR A 33 11.12 -9.38 1.73
C THR A 33 10.46 -8.83 0.47
N ASP A 34 9.86 -9.69 -0.36
CA ASP A 34 9.24 -9.26 -1.62
C ASP A 34 8.00 -8.39 -1.36
N ILE A 35 7.24 -8.72 -0.30
CA ILE A 35 6.06 -7.93 0.09
C ILE A 35 6.48 -6.58 0.67
N GLN A 36 7.56 -6.51 1.46
CA GLN A 36 8.06 -5.25 1.98
C GLN A 36 8.49 -4.30 0.86
N ASP A 37 9.30 -4.76 -0.09
CA ASP A 37 9.77 -3.94 -1.22
C ASP A 37 8.60 -3.45 -2.09
N LEU A 38 7.64 -4.34 -2.39
CA LEU A 38 6.42 -3.95 -3.10
C LEU A 38 5.61 -2.92 -2.32
N THR A 39 5.58 -3.04 -0.99
CA THR A 39 4.85 -2.11 -0.13
C THR A 39 5.51 -0.74 -0.17
N LEU A 40 6.84 -0.67 -0.10
CA LEU A 40 7.59 0.58 -0.19
C LEU A 40 7.36 1.28 -1.53
N ASP A 41 7.30 0.53 -2.63
CA ASP A 41 6.97 1.07 -3.94
C ASP A 41 5.53 1.60 -4.01
N LEU A 42 4.56 0.85 -3.47
CA LEU A 42 3.16 1.27 -3.40
C LEU A 42 3.01 2.55 -2.56
N LEU A 43 3.63 2.61 -1.39
CA LEU A 43 3.60 3.79 -0.52
C LEU A 43 4.26 4.99 -1.18
N SER A 44 5.30 4.79 -1.98
CA SER A 44 5.93 5.85 -2.76
C SER A 44 5.01 6.38 -3.86
N ALA A 45 4.28 5.48 -4.55
CA ALA A 45 3.28 5.86 -5.54
C ALA A 45 2.06 6.57 -4.92
N LEU A 46 1.60 6.13 -3.75
CA LEU A 46 0.50 6.79 -3.03
C LEU A 46 0.90 8.20 -2.57
N ARG A 47 2.11 8.36 -2.03
CA ARG A 47 2.62 9.66 -1.56
C ARG A 47 2.86 10.68 -2.68
N SER A 48 3.04 10.25 -3.92
CA SER A 48 3.14 11.17 -5.07
C SER A 48 1.79 11.73 -5.49
N LEU A 49 0.67 11.20 -4.98
CA LEU A 49 -0.66 11.74 -5.23
C LEU A 49 -0.91 13.01 -4.40
N PRO A 50 -1.27 14.14 -5.04
CA PRO A 50 -1.61 15.38 -4.32
C PRO A 50 -2.72 15.21 -3.28
N ALA A 51 -3.63 14.27 -3.51
CA ALA A 51 -4.73 13.94 -2.59
C ALA A 51 -4.22 13.59 -1.18
N THR A 52 -3.06 12.96 -1.03
CA THR A 52 -2.52 12.57 0.29
C THR A 52 -2.13 13.77 1.16
N CYS A 53 -1.80 14.91 0.55
CA CYS A 53 -1.54 16.15 1.27
C CYS A 53 -2.82 16.83 1.77
N LEU A 54 -3.95 16.60 1.08
CA LEU A 54 -5.25 17.21 1.38
C LEU A 54 -6.11 16.35 2.32
N LEU A 55 -5.90 15.04 2.32
CA LEU A 55 -6.64 14.11 3.14
C LEU A 55 -6.21 14.18 4.62
N PRO A 56 -7.17 14.17 5.56
CA PRO A 56 -6.87 14.29 6.99
C PRO A 56 -6.15 13.05 7.51
N SER A 57 -5.31 13.22 8.52
CA SER A 57 -4.72 12.09 9.25
C SER A 57 -5.77 11.36 10.09
N LYS A 58 -5.56 10.06 10.32
CA LYS A 58 -6.33 9.27 11.32
C LYS A 58 -5.53 8.94 12.57
N THR A 59 -4.30 9.42 12.68
CA THR A 59 -3.40 9.12 13.81
C THR A 59 -3.00 10.37 14.60
N GLY A 60 -3.64 11.51 14.31
CA GLY A 60 -3.33 12.79 14.94
C GLY A 60 -2.18 13.56 14.29
N LEU A 61 -1.62 13.06 13.17
CA LEU A 61 -0.63 13.80 12.39
C LEU A 61 -1.29 14.89 11.53
N ARG A 62 -0.47 15.72 10.87
CA ARG A 62 -0.94 16.84 10.04
C ARG A 62 -1.75 16.41 8.81
N SER A 63 -1.43 15.28 8.19
CA SER A 63 -2.06 14.82 6.95
C SER A 63 -1.86 13.32 6.72
N LEU A 64 -2.63 12.75 5.79
CA LEU A 64 -2.43 11.37 5.34
C LEU A 64 -1.03 11.15 4.75
N TRP A 65 -0.42 12.17 4.14
CA TRP A 65 0.96 12.10 3.68
C TRP A 65 1.95 11.83 4.83
N ASN A 66 1.79 12.52 5.96
CA ASN A 66 2.63 12.28 7.14
C ASN A 66 2.40 10.86 7.72
N ASP A 67 1.15 10.40 7.71
CA ASP A 67 0.79 9.04 8.11
C ASP A 67 1.50 7.98 7.23
N LEU A 68 1.47 8.17 5.91
CA LEU A 68 2.14 7.28 4.93
C LEU A 68 3.66 7.31 5.07
N LEU A 69 4.24 8.46 5.40
CA LEU A 69 5.67 8.58 5.69
C LEU A 69 6.05 7.73 6.91
N ARG A 70 5.27 7.80 8.00
CA ARG A 70 5.52 6.97 9.19
C ARG A 70 5.33 5.47 8.89
N LEU A 71 4.30 5.12 8.11
CA LEU A 71 4.10 3.74 7.67
C LEU A 71 5.28 3.23 6.82
N THR A 72 5.90 4.07 5.99
CA THR A 72 7.09 3.70 5.21
C THR A 72 8.25 3.31 6.12
N VAL A 73 8.48 4.08 7.19
CA VAL A 73 9.50 3.75 8.20
C VAL A 73 9.18 2.45 8.92
N ALA A 74 7.91 2.22 9.27
CA ALA A 74 7.47 0.98 9.91
C ALA A 74 7.68 -0.24 9.00
N VAL A 75 7.34 -0.13 7.71
CA VAL A 75 7.51 -1.20 6.71
C VAL A 75 8.98 -1.55 6.48
N ALA A 76 9.88 -0.56 6.52
CA ALA A 76 11.31 -0.77 6.39
C ALA A 76 11.95 -1.43 7.63
N SER A 77 11.20 -1.57 8.73
CA SER A 77 11.68 -2.29 9.92
C SER A 77 11.65 -3.80 9.70
N LYS A 78 12.64 -4.49 10.28
CA LYS A 78 12.71 -5.97 10.26
C LYS A 78 11.51 -6.64 10.93
N ASP A 79 10.84 -5.94 11.85
CA ASP A 79 9.73 -6.45 12.64
C ASP A 79 8.35 -6.21 11.99
N PHE A 80 8.31 -5.73 10.75
CA PHE A 80 7.06 -5.43 10.08
C PHE A 80 6.28 -6.68 9.67
N ASP A 81 5.05 -6.84 10.20
CA ASP A 81 4.15 -7.91 9.78
C ASP A 81 3.52 -7.58 8.41
N ALA A 82 4.11 -8.14 7.35
CA ALA A 82 3.66 -8.03 5.97
C ALA A 82 2.21 -8.51 5.75
N ARG A 83 1.61 -9.27 6.68
CA ARG A 83 0.19 -9.67 6.56
C ARG A 83 -0.76 -8.49 6.72
N ARG A 84 -0.34 -7.43 7.42
CA ARG A 84 -1.17 -6.24 7.69
C ARG A 84 -1.43 -5.39 6.44
N ILE A 85 -0.57 -5.47 5.42
CA ILE A 85 -0.70 -4.65 4.20
C ILE A 85 -1.46 -5.36 3.07
N ARG A 86 -1.69 -6.67 3.19
CA ARG A 86 -2.39 -7.48 2.16
C ARG A 86 -3.76 -6.92 1.76
N PRO A 87 -4.62 -6.44 2.68
CA PRO A 87 -5.90 -5.87 2.31
C PRO A 87 -5.78 -4.68 1.35
N LEU A 88 -4.77 -3.81 1.57
CA LEU A 88 -4.48 -2.67 0.71
C LEU A 88 -4.07 -3.10 -0.70
N PHE A 89 -3.19 -4.10 -0.81
CA PHE A 89 -2.79 -4.63 -2.11
C PHE A 89 -3.98 -5.23 -2.88
N ASN A 90 -4.82 -6.00 -2.19
CA ASN A 90 -6.01 -6.59 -2.80
C ASN A 90 -6.96 -5.51 -3.33
N ALA A 91 -7.17 -4.43 -2.55
CA ALA A 91 -7.98 -3.31 -2.99
C ALA A 91 -7.38 -2.59 -4.22
N VAL A 92 -6.06 -2.42 -4.29
CA VAL A 92 -5.42 -1.75 -5.45
C VAL A 92 -5.42 -2.63 -6.71
N LEU A 93 -5.19 -3.94 -6.57
CA LEU A 93 -5.09 -4.90 -7.68
C LEU A 93 -6.41 -5.43 -8.20
N ALA A 94 -7.49 -5.36 -7.40
CA ALA A 94 -8.82 -5.73 -7.88
C ALA A 94 -9.27 -4.87 -9.08
N GLY A 95 -8.62 -3.72 -9.34
CA GLY A 95 -8.70 -2.96 -10.60
C GLY A 95 -10.05 -2.30 -10.89
N ASN A 96 -11.12 -2.76 -10.25
CA ASN A 96 -12.49 -2.25 -10.27
C ASN A 96 -12.91 -1.66 -8.92
N SER A 97 -11.99 -1.60 -7.95
CA SER A 97 -12.26 -1.08 -6.62
C SER A 97 -12.63 0.39 -6.70
N CYS A 98 -13.76 0.74 -6.09
CA CYS A 98 -14.13 2.13 -5.85
C CYS A 98 -12.97 2.83 -5.12
N ASP A 99 -12.61 4.04 -5.53
CA ASP A 99 -11.54 4.85 -4.91
C ASP A 99 -11.67 4.91 -3.37
N LYS A 100 -12.91 4.95 -2.88
CA LYS A 100 -13.23 4.90 -1.45
C LYS A 100 -12.65 3.66 -0.75
N LEU A 101 -12.77 2.47 -1.35
CA LEU A 101 -12.26 1.23 -0.77
C LEU A 101 -10.74 1.24 -0.65
N VAL A 102 -10.05 1.79 -1.66
CA VAL A 102 -8.58 1.91 -1.61
C VAL A 102 -8.17 2.87 -0.50
N TRP A 103 -8.81 4.04 -0.39
CA TRP A 103 -8.52 4.99 0.67
C TRP A 103 -8.85 4.43 2.07
N ASP A 104 -9.95 3.69 2.21
CA ASP A 104 -10.31 3.02 3.46
C ASP A 104 -9.23 2.02 3.89
N GLU A 105 -8.68 1.24 2.95
CA GLU A 105 -7.55 0.34 3.24
C GLU A 105 -6.25 1.08 3.55
N VAL A 106 -5.98 2.20 2.89
CA VAL A 106 -4.82 3.06 3.23
C VAL A 106 -4.94 3.54 4.68
N TYR A 107 -6.14 4.00 5.09
CA TYR A 107 -6.38 4.42 6.46
C TYR A 107 -6.28 3.26 7.47
N ARG A 108 -6.75 2.06 7.10
CA ARG A 108 -6.55 0.86 7.92
C ARG A 108 -5.07 0.55 8.11
N ALA A 109 -4.28 0.54 7.04
CA ALA A 109 -2.85 0.26 7.08
C ALA A 109 -2.09 1.27 7.97
N VAL A 110 -2.41 2.56 7.82
CA VAL A 110 -1.82 3.64 8.63
C VAL A 110 -2.14 3.48 10.12
N ARG A 111 -3.39 3.14 10.47
CA ARG A 111 -3.79 2.97 11.88
C ARG A 111 -3.05 1.83 12.57
N LEU A 112 -2.62 0.81 11.83
CA LEU A 112 -1.87 -0.33 12.33
C LEU A 112 -0.37 -0.06 12.54
N SER A 113 0.11 1.15 12.24
CA SER A 113 1.49 1.62 12.46
C SER A 113 1.71 2.30 13.81
N VAL A 114 0.69 2.28 14.69
CA VAL A 114 0.69 2.84 16.05
C VAL A 114 0.45 1.71 17.05
#